data_AF-A0A173ZLI4-F1
#
_entry.id   AF-A0A173ZLI4-F1
#
_cell.length_a   1.000
_cell.length_b   1.000
_cell.length_c   1.000
_cell.angle_alpha   90.00
_cell.angle_beta   90.00
_cell.angle_gamma   90.00
#
_symmetry.space_group_name_H-M   'P 1'
#
loop_
_entity.id
_entity.type
_entity.pdbx_description
1 polymer ?
#
loop_
_entity_poly.entity_id
_entity_poly.type
_entity_poly.pdbx_seq_one_letter_code
_entity_poly.pdbx_strand_id
1 'polypeptide(L)' 'MKIKELVSQMTLEEKAGMCSGLDFWHLKSVERLGIPSVMVRNSQ' A
#
# COMPACT_ATOMS: atom_id res chain seq x y z
N MET A 1 6.56 15.26 3.95
CA MET A 1 6.74 13.88 4.43
C MET A 1 7.66 13.16 3.45
N LYS A 2 8.81 12.63 3.87
CA LYS A 2 9.70 11.91 2.95
C LYS A 2 9.23 10.45 2.87
N ILE A 3 8.86 9.97 1.69
CA ILE A 3 8.39 8.58 1.47
C ILE A 3 9.34 7.54 2.11
N LYS A 4 10.65 7.81 2.12
CA LYS A 4 11.66 6.96 2.76
C LYS A 4 11.43 6.75 4.27
N GLU A 5 10.94 7.75 4.99
CA GLU A 5 10.64 7.65 6.42
C GLU A 5 9.43 6.73 6.67
N LEU A 6 8.41 6.81 5.82
CA LEU A 6 7.26 5.90 5.84
C LEU A 6 7.69 4.46 5.56
N VAL A 7 8.46 4.24 4.50
CA VAL A 7 8.97 2.90 4.12
C VAL A 7 9.87 2.30 5.20
N SER A 8 10.64 3.13 5.92
CA SER A 8 11.48 2.67 7.04
C SER A 8 10.68 2.16 8.24
N GLN A 9 9.44 2.61 8.42
CA GLN A 9 8.56 2.19 9.50
C GLN A 9 7.75 0.92 9.16
N MET A 10 7.82 0.42 7.92
CA MET A 10 7.07 -0.76 7.47
C MET A 10 7.77 -2.06 7.88
N THR A 11 6.98 -3.07 8.25
CA THR A 11 7.47 -4.45 8.43
C THR A 11 7.85 -5.08 7.08
N LEU A 12 8.49 -6.24 7.12
CA LEU A 12 8.85 -6.97 5.91
C LEU A 12 7.59 -7.44 5.15
N GLU A 13 6.58 -7.88 5.89
CA GLU A 13 5.29 -8.34 5.37
C GLU A 13 4.50 -7.19 4.74
N GLU A 14 4.50 -6.01 5.37
CA GLU A 14 3.89 -4.81 4.81
C GLU A 14 4.57 -4.42 3.49
N LYS A 15 5.91 -4.46 3.42
CA LYS A 15 6.68 -4.19 2.18
C LYS A 15 6.39 -5.21 1.09
N ALA A 16 6.43 -6.50 1.41
CA ALA A 16 6.11 -7.56 0.45
C ALA A 16 4.67 -7.44 -0.04
N GLY A 17 3.74 -7.06 0.85
CA GLY A 17 2.35 -6.82 0.54
C GLY A 17 2.14 -5.70 -0.48
N MET A 18 2.89 -4.60 -0.40
CA MET A 18 2.81 -3.48 -1.36
C MET A 18 3.25 -3.85 -2.78
N CYS A 19 4.01 -4.93 -2.94
CA CYS A 19 4.43 -5.41 -4.26
C CYS A 19 3.35 -6.26 -4.96
N SER A 20 2.16 -6.38 -4.37
CA SER A 20 1.05 -7.20 -4.87
C SER A 20 -0.30 -6.51 -4.65
N GLY A 21 -1.26 -6.77 -5.52
CA GLY A 21 -2.65 -6.39 -5.28
C GLY A 21 -3.25 -7.13 -4.09
N LEU A 22 -4.20 -6.49 -3.40
CA LEU A 22 -5.09 -7.16 -2.45
C LEU A 22 -6.08 -8.06 -3.21
N ASP A 23 -6.67 -7.50 -4.26
CA ASP A 23 -7.54 -8.20 -5.20
C ASP A 23 -7.34 -7.64 -6.63
N PHE A 24 -8.24 -7.96 -7.55
CA PHE A 24 -8.17 -7.53 -8.95
C PHE A 24 -8.12 -6.01 -9.13
N TRP A 25 -8.68 -5.25 -8.18
CA TRP A 25 -8.88 -3.81 -8.31
C TRP A 25 -8.34 -3.02 -7.13
N HIS A 26 -7.97 -3.65 -6.01
CA HIS A 26 -7.50 -2.95 -4.82
C HIS A 26 -6.03 -3.25 -4.49
N LEU A 27 -5.29 -2.23 -4.07
CA LEU A 27 -3.98 -2.37 -3.42
C LEU A 27 -4.15 -2.62 -1.91
N LYS A 28 -3.19 -3.30 -1.30
CA LYS A 28 -3.19 -3.51 0.16
C LYS A 28 -3.03 -2.17 0.90
N SER A 29 -3.67 -2.04 2.05
CA SER A 29 -3.51 -0.91 2.98
C SER A 29 -2.40 -1.18 4.00
N VAL A 30 -1.92 -0.12 4.66
CA VAL A 30 -1.08 -0.18 5.86
C VAL A 30 -1.65 0.78 6.90
N GLU A 31 -2.72 0.34 7.57
CA GLU A 31 -3.56 1.19 8.45
C GLU A 31 -2.78 1.81 9.61
N ARG A 32 -1.83 1.07 10.20
CA ARG A 32 -0.97 1.55 11.29
C ARG A 32 -0.15 2.80 10.91
N LEU A 33 0.20 2.93 9.62
CA LEU A 33 0.94 4.07 9.08
C LEU A 33 0.04 5.07 8.35
N GLY A 34 -1.29 4.88 8.39
CA GLY A 34 -2.26 5.75 7.73
C GLY A 34 -2.27 5.64 6.20
N ILE A 35 -1.76 4.54 5.62
CA ILE A 35 -1.80 4.30 4.17
C ILE A 35 -3.11 3.57 3.82
N PRO A 36 -4.03 4.22 3.08
CA PRO A 36 -5.29 3.59 2.68
C PRO A 36 -5.10 2.58 1.55
N SER A 37 -6.09 1.71 1.37
CA SER A 37 -6.21 0.92 0.14
C SER A 37 -6.57 1.83 -1.03
N VAL A 38 -6.02 1.53 -2.21
CA VAL A 38 -6.29 2.29 -3.43
C VAL A 38 -6.97 1.37 -4.44
N MET A 39 -8.11 1.82 -4.97
CA MET A 39 -8.79 1.15 -6.08
C MET A 39 -8.20 1.62 -7.41
N VAL A 40 -7.80 0.68 -8.26
CA VAL A 40 -7.43 0.89 -9.65
C VAL A 40 -8.66 0.63 -10.52
N ARG A 41 -9.03 1.62 -11.32
CA ARG A 41 -10.09 1.49 -12.33
C ARG A 41 -9.68 2.26 -13.58
N ASN A 42 -10.03 1.73 -14.74
CA ASN A 42 -9.96 2.45 -16.00
C ASN A 42 -11.06 3.52 -16.04
N SER A 43 -10.70 4.71 -16.53
CA SER A 43 -11.62 5.83 -16.75
C SER A 43 -12.35 5.62 -18.07
N GLN A 44 -13.43 4.84 -18.04
CA GLN A 44 -14.47 4.87 -19.06
C GLN A 44 -15.83 4.97 -18.37
#